data_AF-A0A078JNH1-F1
#
_entry.id   AF-A0A078JNH1-F1
#
_cell.length_a   1.000
_cell.length_b   1.000
_cell.length_c   1.000
_cell.angle_alpha   90.00
_cell.angle_beta   90.00
_cell.angle_gamma   90.00
#
_symmetry.space_group_name_H-M   'P 1'
#
loop_
_entity.id
_entity.type
_entity.pdbx_description
1 polymer ?
#
loop_
_entity_poly.entity_id
_entity_poly.type
_entity_poly.pdbx_seq_one_letter_code
_entity_poly.pdbx_strand_id
1 'polypeptide(L)'
;TELQLRQQKKYVFGHHCFKFLSIYIWISCGYGPLKMGIKREVDETLRPGVYALVDSCSDQDRQYLHTVFGEGPCRNYLAALKQESDLNFKYMKERFRKIKMGKVRV
;
A
#
# COMPACT_ATOMS: atom_id res chain seq x y z
N THR A 1 -16.12 1.76 18.46
CA THR A 1 -16.65 1.58 17.09
C THR A 1 -15.50 1.34 16.12
N GLU A 2 -15.66 0.55 15.04
CA GLU A 2 -14.58 0.31 14.04
C GLU A 2 -13.96 1.60 13.49
N LEU A 3 -14.74 2.68 13.43
CA LEU A 3 -14.29 4.03 13.08
C LEU A 3 -13.23 4.58 14.05
N GLN A 4 -13.36 4.38 15.36
CA GLN A 4 -12.40 4.85 16.36
C GLN A 4 -11.05 4.11 16.26
N LEU A 5 -11.06 2.81 15.98
CA LEU A 5 -9.84 2.02 15.75
C LEU A 5 -9.13 2.45 14.46
N ARG A 6 -9.88 2.76 13.39
CA ARG A 6 -9.33 3.35 12.15
C ARG A 6 -8.72 4.72 12.41
N GLN A 7 -9.40 5.58 13.17
CA GLN A 7 -8.90 6.91 13.53
C GLN A 7 -7.60 6.84 14.36
N GLN A 8 -7.56 5.97 15.37
CA GLN A 8 -6.40 5.77 16.25
C GLN A 8 -5.18 5.24 15.48
N LYS A 9 -5.36 4.23 14.62
CA LYS A 9 -4.27 3.74 13.76
C LYS A 9 -3.73 4.83 12.83
N LYS A 10 -4.63 5.65 12.27
CA LYS A 10 -4.27 6.78 11.42
C LYS A 10 -3.49 7.86 12.17
N TYR A 11 -3.77 8.07 13.46
CA TYR A 11 -3.05 9.06 14.28
C TYR A 11 -1.65 8.61 14.70
N VAL A 12 -1.47 7.33 15.04
CA VAL A 12 -0.17 6.80 15.52
C VAL A 12 0.80 6.51 14.36
N PHE A 13 0.31 6.05 13.21
CA PHE A 13 1.15 5.70 12.06
C PHE A 13 1.10 6.73 10.91
N GLY A 14 0.03 7.51 10.80
CA GLY A 14 -0.27 8.29 9.59
C GLY A 14 0.76 9.35 9.22
N HIS A 15 1.48 9.92 10.18
CA HIS A 15 2.46 10.98 9.89
C HIS A 15 3.76 10.49 9.22
N HIS A 16 4.03 9.17 9.20
CA HIS A 16 5.28 8.64 8.67
C HIS A 16 5.12 7.47 7.69
N CYS A 17 3.91 6.93 7.50
CA CYS A 17 3.65 5.87 6.52
C CYS A 17 4.16 6.21 5.11
N PHE A 18 3.99 7.46 4.68
CA PHE A 18 4.42 7.90 3.35
C PHE A 18 5.94 7.82 3.16
N LYS A 19 6.74 7.92 4.24
CA LYS A 19 8.20 7.79 4.17
C LYS A 19 8.60 6.36 3.83
N PHE A 20 8.03 5.39 4.52
CA PHE A 20 8.25 3.96 4.23
C PHE A 20 7.75 3.60 2.83
N LEU A 21 6.57 4.10 2.45
CA LEU A 21 6.03 3.89 1.11
C LEU A 21 6.93 4.50 0.03
N SER A 22 7.47 5.71 0.25
CA SER A 22 8.39 6.37 -0.66
C SER A 22 9.65 5.53 -0.90
N ILE A 23 10.26 5.04 0.18
CA ILE A 23 11.48 4.21 0.11
C ILE A 23 11.20 2.92 -0.67
N TYR A 24 10.10 2.23 -0.36
CA TYR A 24 9.71 1.02 -1.06
C TYR A 24 9.56 1.26 -2.56
N ILE A 25 8.83 2.30 -2.96
CA ILE A 25 8.61 2.63 -4.37
C ILE A 25 9.92 2.97 -5.09
N TRP A 26 10.78 3.81 -4.48
CA TRP A 26 12.08 4.14 -5.06
C TRP A 26 12.95 2.91 -5.32
N ILE A 27 13.01 2.00 -4.34
CA ILE A 27 13.78 0.76 -4.48
C ILE A 27 13.12 -0.14 -5.54
N SER A 28 11.80 -0.32 -5.53
CA SER A 28 11.08 -1.12 -6.53
C SER A 28 11.28 -0.62 -7.96
N CYS A 29 11.42 0.69 -8.16
CA CYS A 29 11.72 1.28 -9.46
C CYS A 29 13.22 1.29 -9.81
N GLY A 30 14.08 0.67 -9.00
CA GLY A 30 15.51 0.51 -9.29
C GLY A 30 16.38 1.72 -8.93
N TYR A 31 15.87 2.66 -8.14
CA TYR A 31 16.63 3.84 -7.67
C TYR A 31 17.29 3.64 -6.30
N GLY A 32 17.38 2.40 -5.82
CA GLY A 32 18.10 2.07 -4.58
C GLY A 32 19.63 2.22 -4.71
N PRO A 33 20.38 2.18 -3.59
CA PRO A 33 21.85 2.32 -3.58
C PRO A 33 22.58 1.32 -4.50
N LEU A 34 22.01 0.13 -4.66
CA LEU A 34 22.54 -0.93 -5.52
C LEU A 34 21.94 -0.93 -6.93
N LYS A 35 21.03 0.00 -7.24
CA LYS A 35 20.20 0.04 -8.46
C LYS A 35 19.48 -1.26 -8.79
N MET A 36 19.30 -2.12 -7.80
CA MET A 36 18.54 -3.36 -7.89
C MET A 36 17.15 -3.12 -7.31
N GLY A 37 16.14 -3.66 -7.99
CA GLY A 37 14.79 -3.75 -7.46
C GLY A 37 14.68 -4.70 -6.27
N ILE A 38 13.47 -4.80 -5.71
CA ILE A 38 13.15 -5.79 -4.68
C ILE A 38 12.99 -7.16 -5.35
N LYS A 39 13.62 -8.20 -4.78
CA LYS A 39 13.42 -9.58 -5.25
C LYS A 39 11.94 -9.93 -5.19
N ARG A 40 11.40 -10.56 -6.24
CA ARG A 40 9.97 -10.88 -6.36
C ARG A 40 9.37 -11.57 -5.12
N GLU A 41 10.06 -12.56 -4.55
CA GLU A 41 9.59 -13.27 -3.35
C GLU A 41 9.45 -12.35 -2.12
N VAL A 42 10.41 -11.44 -1.96
CA VAL A 42 10.39 -10.42 -0.90
C VAL A 42 9.28 -9.42 -1.18
N ASP A 43 9.15 -8.97 -2.43
CA ASP A 43 8.11 -8.04 -2.86
C ASP A 43 6.71 -8.59 -2.56
N GLU A 44 6.42 -9.81 -3.01
CA GLU A 44 5.16 -10.52 -2.78
C GLU A 44 4.84 -10.65 -1.29
N THR A 45 5.86 -10.93 -0.46
CA THR A 45 5.70 -11.03 1.00
C THR A 45 5.41 -9.67 1.64
N LEU A 46 5.99 -8.58 1.13
CA LEU A 46 5.78 -7.22 1.62
C LEU A 46 4.45 -6.61 1.15
N ARG A 47 3.90 -7.05 0.01
CA ARG A 47 2.69 -6.48 -0.62
C ARG A 47 1.54 -6.20 0.35
N PRO A 48 1.13 -7.12 1.26
CA PRO A 48 0.05 -6.83 2.21
C PRO A 48 0.35 -5.63 3.13
N GLY A 49 1.59 -5.51 3.60
CA GLY A 49 2.04 -4.38 4.41
C GLY A 49 2.09 -3.08 3.61
N VAL A 50 2.54 -3.14 2.36
CA VAL A 50 2.55 -1.98 1.45
C VAL A 50 1.13 -1.48 1.19
N TYR A 51 0.16 -2.36 0.95
CA TYR A 51 -1.24 -1.95 0.82
C TYR A 51 -1.79 -1.29 2.09
N ALA A 52 -1.39 -1.77 3.27
CA ALA A 52 -1.75 -1.12 4.52
C ALA A 52 -1.13 0.28 4.67
N LEU A 53 0.10 0.48 4.19
CA LEU A 53 0.74 1.80 4.13
C LEU A 53 0.00 2.75 3.17
N VAL A 54 -0.40 2.27 1.99
CA VAL A 54 -1.17 3.04 1.00
C VAL A 54 -2.52 3.50 1.58
N ASP A 55 -3.23 2.61 2.29
CA ASP A 55 -4.51 2.94 2.96
C ASP A 55 -4.32 3.93 4.14
N SER A 56 -3.17 3.83 4.82
CA SER A 56 -2.86 4.70 5.97
C SER A 56 -2.47 6.12 5.56
N CYS A 57 -1.96 6.33 4.35
CA CYS A 57 -1.61 7.65 3.83
C CYS A 57 -2.85 8.54 3.70
N SER A 58 -2.73 9.82 4.07
CA SER A 58 -3.75 10.83 3.78
C SER A 58 -3.74 11.24 2.30
N ASP A 59 -4.74 12.01 1.87
CA ASP A 59 -4.74 12.59 0.51
C ASP A 59 -3.55 13.54 0.30
N GLN A 60 -3.19 14.30 1.34
CA GLN A 60 -2.03 15.19 1.32
C GLN A 60 -0.72 14.40 1.17
N ASP A 61 -0.56 13.28 1.90
CA ASP A 61 0.62 12.42 1.76
C ASP A 61 0.75 11.84 0.35
N ARG A 62 -0.38 11.40 -0.23
CA ARG A 62 -0.41 10.90 -1.61
C ARG A 62 -0.04 11.99 -2.61
N GLN A 63 -0.60 13.18 -2.47
CA GLN A 63 -0.28 14.31 -3.35
C GLN A 63 1.19 14.74 -3.21
N TYR A 64 1.71 14.74 -1.99
CA TYR A 64 3.12 14.96 -1.72
C TYR A 64 3.98 13.91 -2.44
N LEU A 65 3.66 12.62 -2.33
CA LEU A 65 4.40 11.56 -3.04
C LEU A 65 4.34 11.72 -4.56
N HIS A 66 3.17 12.06 -5.12
CA HIS A 66 3.05 12.35 -6.55
C HIS A 66 3.95 13.52 -6.99
N THR A 67 4.09 14.54 -6.14
CA THR A 67 4.96 15.69 -6.39
C THR A 67 6.45 15.30 -6.30
N VAL A 68 6.83 14.57 -5.24
CA VAL A 68 8.21 14.09 -5.02
C VAL A 68 8.68 13.17 -6.15
N PHE A 69 7.83 12.29 -6.64
CA PHE A 69 8.18 11.38 -7.72
C PHE A 69 8.27 12.05 -9.09
N GLY A 70 7.63 13.23 -9.25
CA GLY A 70 7.54 13.91 -10.53
C GLY A 70 6.90 13.03 -11.61
N GLU A 71 7.14 13.35 -12.88
CA GLU A 71 6.77 12.46 -13.98
C GLU A 71 7.77 11.32 -14.10
N GLY A 72 7.28 10.08 -14.21
CA GLY A 72 8.14 8.92 -14.39
C GLY A 72 7.64 7.62 -13.77
N PRO A 73 8.50 6.59 -13.72
CA PRO A 73 8.13 5.24 -13.31
C PRO A 73 7.61 5.17 -11.87
N CYS A 74 8.20 5.93 -10.93
CA CYS A 74 7.77 5.92 -9.53
C CYS A 74 6.33 6.46 -9.35
N ARG A 75 5.96 7.50 -10.10
CA ARG A 75 4.59 8.06 -10.06
C ARG A 75 3.57 7.08 -10.65
N ASN A 76 3.92 6.42 -11.75
CA ASN A 76 3.07 5.38 -12.36
C ASN A 76 2.92 4.18 -11.44
N TYR A 77 4.00 3.76 -10.78
CA TYR A 77 4.00 2.66 -9.83
C TYR A 77 3.15 2.98 -8.59
N LEU A 78 3.21 4.21 -8.06
CA LEU A 78 2.31 4.66 -6.99
C LEU A 78 0.83 4.55 -7.39
N ALA A 79 0.48 4.94 -8.62
CA ALA A 79 -0.89 4.86 -9.12
C ALA A 79 -1.37 3.40 -9.26
N ALA A 80 -0.52 2.53 -9.81
CA ALA A 80 -0.79 1.09 -9.92
C ALA A 80 -0.97 0.46 -8.53
N LEU A 81 -0.07 0.75 -7.59
CA LEU A 81 -0.16 0.31 -6.20
C LEU A 81 -1.49 0.69 -5.54
N LYS A 82 -1.96 1.92 -5.78
CA LYS A 82 -3.23 2.39 -5.23
C LYS A 82 -4.39 1.58 -5.78
N GLN A 83 -4.45 1.40 -7.10
CA GLN A 83 -5.48 0.59 -7.76
C GLN A 83 -5.48 -0.87 -7.24
N GLU A 84 -4.30 -1.48 -7.14
CA GLU A 84 -4.14 -2.85 -6.64
C GLU A 84 -4.56 -2.97 -5.17
N SER A 85 -4.23 -1.97 -4.34
CA SER A 85 -4.65 -1.95 -2.92
C SER A 85 -6.17 -1.92 -2.78
N ASP A 86 -6.87 -1.15 -3.63
CA ASP A 86 -8.33 -1.03 -3.61
C ASP A 86 -9.00 -2.33 -4.07
N LEU A 87 -8.44 -2.97 -5.11
CA LEU A 87 -8.88 -4.29 -5.57
C LEU A 87 -8.66 -5.37 -4.50
N ASN A 88 -7.49 -5.38 -3.85
CA ASN A 88 -7.19 -6.33 -2.78
C ASN A 88 -8.14 -6.14 -1.58
N PHE A 89 -8.44 -4.90 -1.21
CA PHE A 89 -9.43 -4.61 -0.16
C PHE A 89 -10.81 -5.15 -0.52
N LYS A 90 -11.27 -4.94 -1.77
CA LYS A 90 -12.54 -5.48 -2.27
C LYS A 90 -12.56 -7.01 -2.24
N TYR A 91 -11.51 -7.66 -2.74
CA TYR A 91 -11.37 -9.11 -2.75
C TYR A 91 -11.37 -9.69 -1.34
N MET A 92 -10.59 -9.11 -0.43
CA MET A 92 -10.53 -9.56 0.96
C MET A 92 -11.90 -9.44 1.63
N LYS A 93 -12.60 -8.30 1.44
CA LYS A 93 -13.96 -8.11 1.95
C LYS A 93 -14.93 -9.16 1.42
N GLU A 94 -14.86 -9.47 0.12
CA GLU A 94 -15.70 -10.50 -0.49
C GLU A 94 -15.37 -11.90 0.01
N ARG A 95 -14.08 -12.23 0.17
CA ARG A 95 -13.61 -13.51 0.71
C ARG A 95 -14.10 -13.71 2.14
N PHE A 96 -13.96 -12.70 3.01
CA PHE A 96 -14.52 -12.74 4.36
C PHE A 96 -16.04 -12.90 4.35
N ARG A 97 -16.75 -12.23 3.43
CA ARG A 97 -18.20 -12.42 3.26
C ARG A 97 -18.53 -13.86 2.89
N LYS A 98 -17.81 -14.47 1.93
CA LYS A 98 -18.03 -15.85 1.49
C LYS A 98 -17.71 -16.86 2.60
N ILE A 99 -16.66 -16.63 3.40
CA ILE A 99 -16.34 -17.44 4.59
C ILE A 99 -17.47 -17.35 5.61
N LYS A 100 -17.95 -16.15 5.96
CA LYS A 100 -19.10 -15.98 6.87
C LYS A 100 -20.39 -16.64 6.39
N MET A 101 -20.58 -16.73 5.07
CA MET A 101 -21.75 -17.39 4.46
C MET A 101 -21.55 -18.90 4.25
N GLY A 102 -20.45 -19.50 4.72
CA GLY A 102 -20.16 -20.92 4.53
C GLY A 102 -19.93 -21.34 3.07
N LYS A 103 -19.67 -20.39 2.17
CA LYS A 103 -19.52 -20.63 0.72
C LYS A 103 -18.08 -20.94 0.29
N VAL A 104 -17.13 -20.99 1.22
CA VAL A 104 -15.74 -21.39 0.97
C VAL A 104 -15.43 -22.57 1.88
N ARG A 105 -15.16 -23.75 1.30
CA ARG A 105 -14.56 -24.86 2.03
C ARG A 105 -13.06 -24.61 2.10
N VAL A 106 -12.50 -24.75 3.31
CA VAL A 106 -11.07 -24.66 3.60
C VAL A 106 -10.33 -25.78 2.88
#